data_AF-A0A954JYD7-F1
#
_entry.id   AF-A0A954JYD7-F1
#
_cell.length_a   1.000
_cell.length_b   1.000
_cell.length_c   1.000
_cell.angle_alpha   90.00
_cell.angle_beta   90.00
_cell.angle_gamma   90.00
#
_symmetry.space_group_name_H-M   'P 1'
#
loop_
_entity.id
_entity.type
_entity.pdbx_description
1 polymer ?
#
loop_
_entity_poly.entity_id
_entity_poly.type
_entity_poly.pdbx_seq_one_letter_code
_entity_poly.pdbx_strand_id
1 'polypeptide(L)'
;VAELCAPYASVIDINPANLPDAAHVNGWKGVQLASALRHIPEHPEFNSDMRQLLHVSFKVAARAGNRYTDLLRANEKIVAKQVTENIYERHMKPLFL
;
A
#
# COMPACT_ATOMS: atom_id res chain seq x y z
N VAL A 1 11.49 -8.46 5.68
CA VAL A 1 11.72 -7.14 5.05
C VAL A 1 12.85 -7.22 4.03
N ALA A 2 14.10 -7.52 4.44
CA ALA A 2 15.27 -7.53 3.54
C ALA A 2 15.08 -8.36 2.24
N GLU A 3 14.54 -9.59 2.32
CA GLU A 3 14.29 -10.43 1.13
C GLU A 3 13.32 -9.78 0.12
N LEU A 4 12.28 -9.11 0.60
CA LEU A 4 11.27 -8.46 -0.25
C LEU A 4 11.82 -7.18 -0.88
N CYS A 5 12.70 -6.49 -0.16
CA CYS A 5 13.33 -5.25 -0.60
C CYS A 5 14.50 -5.46 -1.56
N ALA A 6 15.27 -6.54 -1.41
CA ALA A 6 16.52 -6.75 -2.15
C ALA A 6 16.41 -6.61 -3.68
N PRO A 7 15.35 -7.13 -4.36
CA PRO A 7 15.21 -6.98 -5.81
C PRO A 7 14.92 -5.54 -6.26
N TYR A 8 14.50 -4.67 -5.35
CA TYR A 8 14.08 -3.29 -5.61
C TYR A 8 14.96 -2.26 -4.92
N ALA A 9 16.11 -2.68 -4.35
CA ALA A 9 16.95 -1.84 -3.51
C ALA A 9 17.42 -0.54 -4.21
N SER A 10 17.52 -0.53 -5.54
CA SER A 10 17.91 0.65 -6.32
C SER A 10 16.78 1.67 -6.52
N VAL A 11 15.53 1.32 -6.20
CA VAL A 11 14.34 2.14 -6.48
C VAL A 11 13.43 2.34 -5.26
N ILE A 12 13.91 1.96 -4.08
CA ILE A 12 13.23 2.19 -2.81
C ILE A 12 14.15 2.90 -1.83
N ASP A 13 13.55 3.71 -0.98
CA ASP A 13 14.19 4.41 0.13
C ASP A 13 13.40 4.09 1.39
N ILE A 14 13.67 2.90 1.95
CA ILE A 14 13.00 2.39 3.16
C ILE A 14 13.99 2.42 4.30
N ASN A 15 13.69 3.20 5.34
CA ASN A 15 14.34 3.14 6.62
C ASN A 15 13.59 2.16 7.56
N PRO A 16 14.18 1.00 7.92
CA PRO A 16 13.51 0.04 8.80
C PRO A 16 13.14 0.59 10.18
N ALA A 17 13.84 1.62 10.66
CA ALA A 17 13.55 2.25 11.95
C ALA A 17 12.21 3.02 11.95
N ASN A 18 11.69 3.38 10.77
CA ASN A 18 10.42 4.07 10.60
C ASN A 18 9.23 3.10 10.44
N LEU A 19 9.49 1.79 10.36
CA LEU A 19 8.45 0.79 10.23
C LEU A 19 7.91 0.40 11.61
N PRO A 20 6.58 0.45 11.83
CA PRO A 20 5.99 -0.10 13.04
C PRO A 20 6.21 -1.62 13.08
N ASP A 21 6.34 -2.16 14.28
CA ASP A 21 6.39 -3.61 14.45
C ASP A 21 5.05 -4.28 14.12
N ALA A 22 5.08 -5.58 13.85
CA ALA A 22 3.90 -6.32 13.43
C ALA A 22 2.81 -6.38 14.52
N ALA A 23 3.17 -6.39 15.80
CA ALA A 23 2.19 -6.42 16.89
C ALA A 23 1.42 -5.12 16.96
N HIS A 24 2.10 -3.99 16.76
CA HIS A 24 1.50 -2.67 16.66
C HIS A 24 0.54 -2.59 15.46
N VAL A 25 0.96 -3.03 14.28
CA VAL A 25 0.11 -3.02 13.07
C VAL A 25 -1.11 -3.96 13.19
N ASN A 26 -0.95 -5.12 13.83
CA ASN A 26 -2.06 -6.05 14.07
C ASN A 26 -3.16 -5.47 14.98
N GLY A 27 -2.84 -4.45 15.78
CA GLY A 27 -3.83 -3.72 16.59
C GLY A 27 -4.59 -2.63 15.83
N TRP A 28 -4.20 -2.31 14.60
CA TRP A 28 -4.82 -1.23 13.83
C TRP A 28 -6.19 -1.59 13.28
N LYS A 29 -7.05 -0.58 13.21
CA LYS A 29 -8.27 -0.66 12.39
C LYS A 29 -7.89 -0.55 10.91
N GLY A 30 -8.71 -1.15 10.04
CA GLY A 30 -8.48 -1.11 8.59
C GLY A 30 -8.33 0.31 8.02
N VAL A 31 -9.00 1.30 8.61
CA VAL A 31 -8.86 2.72 8.23
C VAL A 31 -7.46 3.26 8.49
N GLN A 32 -6.82 2.91 9.62
CA GLN A 32 -5.48 3.37 9.97
C GLN A 32 -4.44 2.75 9.04
N LEU A 33 -4.58 1.44 8.76
CA LEU A 33 -3.73 0.78 7.78
C LEU A 33 -3.87 1.42 6.40
N ALA A 34 -5.09 1.72 5.96
CA ALA A 34 -5.33 2.40 4.70
C ALA A 34 -4.70 3.81 4.68
N SER A 35 -4.86 4.60 5.74
CA SER A 35 -4.26 5.93 5.88
C SER A 35 -2.73 5.89 5.80
N ALA A 36 -2.10 4.90 6.43
CA ALA A 36 -0.65 4.74 6.39
C ALA A 36 -0.09 4.43 5.00
N LEU A 37 -0.93 3.89 4.10
CA LEU A 37 -0.52 3.39 2.79
C LEU A 37 -0.97 4.27 1.62
N ARG A 38 -2.08 5.00 1.76
CA ARG A 38 -2.60 5.88 0.70
C ARG A 38 -1.60 6.99 0.43
N HIS A 39 -1.29 7.25 -0.84
CA HIS A 39 -0.34 8.28 -1.24
C HIS A 39 -0.95 9.68 -1.07
N ILE A 40 -1.06 10.10 0.18
CA ILE A 40 -1.54 11.41 0.63
C ILE A 40 -0.49 11.90 1.64
N PRO A 41 0.61 12.52 1.15
CA PRO A 41 1.76 12.88 1.99
C PRO A 41 1.41 13.75 3.20
N GLU A 42 0.37 14.56 3.10
CA GLU A 42 -0.09 15.47 4.15
C GLU A 42 -0.94 14.78 5.23
N HIS A 43 -1.32 13.51 5.03
CA HIS A 43 -2.12 12.77 6.02
C HIS A 43 -1.24 12.40 7.23
N PRO A 44 -1.64 12.69 8.47
CA PRO A 44 -0.78 12.51 9.65
C PRO A 44 -0.38 11.05 9.92
N GLU A 45 -1.21 10.10 9.47
CA GLU A 45 -0.90 8.67 9.60
C GLU A 45 -0.08 8.11 8.41
N PHE A 46 0.15 8.90 7.35
CA PHE A 46 0.88 8.42 6.17
C PHE A 46 2.32 8.03 6.51
N ASN A 47 2.76 6.88 6.01
CA ASN A 47 4.11 6.39 6.20
C ASN A 47 4.68 5.90 4.85
N SER A 48 5.63 6.66 4.30
CA SER A 48 6.26 6.40 3.01
C SER A 48 7.04 5.07 3.00
N ASP A 49 7.76 4.76 4.07
CA ASP A 49 8.52 3.52 4.24
C ASP A 49 7.59 2.29 4.20
N MET A 50 6.47 2.37 4.92
CA MET A 50 5.43 1.35 4.92
C MET A 50 4.79 1.17 3.54
N ARG A 51 4.46 2.27 2.86
CA ARG A 51 3.87 2.22 1.52
C ARG A 51 4.82 1.53 0.55
N GLN A 52 6.10 1.90 0.55
CA GLN A 52 7.11 1.29 -0.30
C GLN A 52 7.28 -0.19 0.01
N LEU A 53 7.35 -0.56 1.30
CA LEU A 53 7.44 -1.95 1.72
C LEU A 53 6.26 -2.77 1.17
N LEU A 54 5.03 -2.29 1.33
CA LEU A 54 3.86 -3.00 0.81
C LEU A 54 3.89 -3.08 -0.72
N HIS A 55 4.30 -2.00 -1.39
CA HIS A 55 4.37 -1.93 -2.85
C HIS A 55 5.27 -3.01 -3.44
N VAL A 56 6.44 -3.27 -2.83
CA VAL A 56 7.36 -4.31 -3.30
C VAL A 56 7.03 -5.71 -2.76
N SER A 57 6.14 -5.81 -1.77
CA SER A 57 5.74 -7.07 -1.14
C SER A 57 4.58 -7.79 -1.83
N PHE A 58 4.17 -7.39 -3.03
CA PHE A 58 3.02 -7.97 -3.75
C PHE A 58 3.11 -9.49 -3.95
N LYS A 59 4.33 -10.07 -3.98
CA LYS A 59 4.55 -11.53 -4.07
C LYS A 59 3.94 -12.27 -2.88
N VAL A 60 3.82 -11.62 -1.71
CA VAL A 60 3.16 -12.19 -0.52
C VAL A 60 1.66 -12.33 -0.77
N ALA A 61 1.02 -11.30 -1.35
CA ALA A 61 -0.39 -11.36 -1.73
C ALA A 61 -0.64 -12.40 -2.84
N ALA A 62 0.26 -12.48 -3.83
CA ALA A 62 0.19 -13.48 -4.90
C ALA A 62 0.22 -14.92 -4.37
N ARG A 63 1.07 -15.21 -3.36
CA ARG A 63 1.13 -16.53 -2.70
C ARG A 63 -0.16 -16.90 -1.97
N ALA A 64 -1.00 -15.94 -1.58
CA ALA A 64 -2.30 -16.21 -0.98
C ALA A 64 -3.37 -16.65 -1.99
N GLY A 65 -3.12 -16.51 -3.30
CA GLY A 65 -3.97 -17.03 -4.37
C GLY A 65 -5.43 -16.59 -4.26
N ASN A 66 -6.35 -17.55 -4.36
CA ASN A 66 -7.79 -17.31 -4.35
C ASN A 66 -8.26 -16.52 -3.11
N ARG A 67 -7.65 -16.76 -1.94
CA ARG A 67 -7.99 -16.01 -0.72
C ARG A 67 -7.85 -14.50 -0.93
N TYR A 68 -6.81 -14.06 -1.65
CA TYR A 68 -6.61 -12.63 -1.93
C TYR A 68 -7.48 -12.15 -3.08
N THR A 69 -7.55 -12.89 -4.19
CA THR A 69 -8.31 -12.45 -5.37
C THR A 69 -9.82 -12.44 -5.14
N ASP A 70 -10.34 -13.34 -4.31
CA ASP A 70 -11.76 -13.37 -3.95
C ASP A 70 -12.12 -12.17 -3.08
N LEU A 71 -11.22 -11.70 -2.21
CA LEU A 71 -11.40 -10.44 -1.48
C LEU A 71 -11.46 -9.24 -2.43
N LEU A 72 -10.66 -9.23 -3.51
CA LEU A 72 -10.74 -8.15 -4.52
C LEU A 72 -12.11 -8.13 -5.21
N ARG A 73 -12.66 -9.30 -5.55
CA ARG A 73 -14.00 -9.42 -6.15
C ARG A 73 -15.09 -9.01 -5.17
N ALA A 74 -15.06 -9.53 -3.94
CA ALA A 74 -16.05 -9.21 -2.92
C ALA A 74 -16.07 -7.72 -2.54
N ASN A 75 -14.93 -7.03 -2.71
CA ASN A 75 -14.76 -5.61 -2.37
C ASN A 75 -14.60 -4.72 -3.61
N GLU A 76 -15.06 -5.17 -4.78
CA GLU A 76 -14.87 -4.49 -6.07
C GLU A 76 -15.24 -3.00 -6.00
N LYS A 77 -16.38 -2.66 -5.40
CA LYS A 77 -16.85 -1.26 -5.32
C LYS A 77 -15.83 -0.33 -4.64
N ILE A 78 -15.27 -0.76 -3.51
CA ILE A 78 -14.31 0.07 -2.78
C ILE A 78 -12.94 0.06 -3.48
N VAL A 79 -12.53 -1.07 -4.05
CA VAL A 79 -11.29 -1.19 -4.82
C VAL A 79 -11.34 -0.29 -6.05
N ALA A 80 -12.42 -0.35 -6.85
CA ALA A 80 -12.61 0.48 -8.04
C ALA A 80 -12.57 1.97 -7.69
N LYS A 81 -13.27 2.39 -6.63
CA LYS A 81 -13.21 3.77 -6.14
C LYS A 81 -11.77 4.20 -5.85
N GLN A 82 -11.01 3.39 -5.10
CA GLN A 82 -9.64 3.74 -4.72
C GLN A 82 -8.67 3.74 -5.91
N VAL A 83 -8.84 2.83 -6.87
CA VAL A 83 -8.04 2.79 -8.10
C VAL A 83 -8.32 4.02 -8.97
N THR A 84 -9.59 4.37 -9.17
CA THR A 84 -9.99 5.56 -9.94
C THR A 84 -9.47 6.84 -9.28
N GLU A 85 -9.66 7.00 -7.97
CA GLU A 85 -9.13 8.14 -7.24
C GLU A 85 -7.60 8.25 -7.35
N ASN A 86 -6.90 7.11 -7.27
CA ASN A 86 -5.45 7.13 -7.42
C ASN A 86 -5.02 7.45 -8.86
N ILE A 87 -5.41 6.65 -9.84
CA ILE A 87 -4.86 6.75 -11.20
C ILE A 87 -5.49 7.90 -11.98
N TYR A 88 -6.82 8.01 -11.98
CA TYR A 88 -7.51 9.00 -12.79
C TYR A 88 -7.48 10.39 -12.13
N GLU A 89 -7.99 10.51 -10.90
CA GLU A 89 -8.14 11.82 -10.24
C GLU A 89 -6.80 12.46 -9.86
N ARG A 90 -5.86 11.70 -9.28
CA ARG A 90 -4.59 12.26 -8.79
C ARG A 90 -3.43 12.25 -9.78
N HIS A 91 -3.46 11.42 -10.82
CA HIS A 91 -2.32 11.31 -11.75
C HIS A 91 -2.70 11.72 -13.18
N MET A 92 -3.76 11.17 -13.77
CA MET A 92 -4.11 11.49 -15.16
C MET A 92 -4.72 12.90 -15.30
N LYS A 93 -5.74 13.24 -14.52
CA LYS A 93 -6.43 14.53 -14.60
C LYS A 93 -5.45 15.73 -14.48
N PRO A 94 -4.60 15.84 -13.44
CA PRO A 94 -3.74 17.01 -13.28
C PRO A 94 -2.71 17.22 -14.39
N LEU A 95 -2.41 16.17 -15.16
CA LEU A 95 -1.43 16.22 -16.25
C LEU A 95 -2.06 16.47 -17.62
N PHE A 96 -3.32 16.10 -17.83
CA PHE A 96 -3.91 16.02 -19.17
C PHE A 96 -5.28 16.72 -19.34
N LEU A 97 -5.95 17.13 -18.26
CA LEU A 97 -7.28 17.75 -18.27
C LEU A 97 -7.28 19.08 -17.52
#